data_AF-A0A1I6KRH7-F1
#
_entry.id   AF-A0A1I6KRH7-F1
#
_cell.length_a   1.000
_cell.length_b   1.000
_cell.length_c   1.000
_cell.angle_alpha   90.00
_cell.angle_beta   90.00
_cell.angle_gamma   90.00
#
_symmetry.space_group_name_H-M   'P 1'
#
loop_
_entity.id
_entity.type
_entity.pdbx_description
1 polymer ?
#
loop_
_entity_poly.entity_id
_entity_poly.type
_entity_poly.pdbx_seq_one_letter_code
_entity_poly.pdbx_strand_id
1 'polypeptide(L)' 'MPTTVELVAGILGIVVGVAWAIWPTRMRDLQAKYLYMGMAETNDEQSATEVLIGRITGVVLAALGVVLVLGLVP' A
#
# COMPACT_ATOMS: atom_id res chain seq x y z
N MET A 1 24.96 -1.98 0.71
CA MET A 1 24.34 -2.59 1.91
C MET A 1 23.24 -1.64 2.33
N PRO A 2 21.98 -2.08 2.34
CA PRO A 2 20.85 -1.20 2.64
C PRO A 2 20.94 -0.69 4.07
N THR A 3 20.56 0.57 4.27
CA THR A 3 20.53 1.18 5.61
C THR A 3 19.40 0.59 6.45
N THR A 4 19.47 0.72 7.79
CA THR A 4 18.38 0.31 8.68
C THR A 4 17.05 0.99 8.30
N VAL A 5 17.11 2.23 7.84
CA VAL A 5 15.93 2.99 7.39
C VAL A 5 15.34 2.38 6.12
N GLU A 6 16.18 2.06 5.12
CA GLU A 6 15.75 1.40 3.88
C GLU A 6 15.15 0.01 4.16
N LEU A 7 15.74 -0.76 5.07
CA LEU A 7 15.22 -2.06 5.47
C LEU A 7 13.84 -1.94 6.11
N VAL A 8 13.68 -1.03 7.08
CA VAL A 8 12.39 -0.81 7.75
C VAL A 8 11.35 -0.30 6.76
N ALA A 9 11.69 0.71 5.95
CA ALA A 9 10.79 1.26 4.94
C ALA A 9 10.41 0.21 3.88
N GLY A 10 11.38 -0.61 3.46
CA GLY A 10 11.17 -1.66 2.48
C GLY A 10 10.25 -2.77 3.00
N ILE A 11 10.47 -3.25 4.23
CA ILE A 11 9.58 -4.23 4.88
C ILE A 11 8.16 -3.67 5.03
N LEU A 12 8.02 -2.43 5.47
CA LEU A 12 6.71 -1.78 5.57
C LEU A 12 6.04 -1.66 4.19
N GLY A 13 6.79 -1.27 3.16
CA GLY A 13 6.30 -1.20 1.78
C GLY A 13 5.79 -2.55 1.28
N ILE A 14 6.51 -3.64 1.57
CA ILE A 14 6.08 -5.01 1.24
C ILE A 14 4.78 -5.35 1.97
N VAL A 15 4.74 -5.20 3.29
CA VAL A 15 3.58 -5.61 4.11
C VAL A 15 2.34 -4.82 3.73
N VAL A 16 2.46 -3.48 3.66
CA VAL A 16 1.35 -2.59 3.32
C VAL A 16 0.92 -2.78 1.87
N GLY A 17 1.87 -2.93 0.94
CA GLY A 17 1.59 -3.16 -0.48
C GLY A 17 0.83 -4.47 -0.71
N VAL A 18 1.28 -5.57 -0.09
CA VAL A 18 0.60 -6.87 -0.17
C VAL A 18 -0.80 -6.79 0.44
N ALA A 19 -0.96 -6.13 1.59
CA ALA A 19 -2.27 -5.96 2.21
C ALA A 19 -3.23 -5.18 1.29
N TRP A 20 -2.75 -4.17 0.57
CA TRP A 20 -3.53 -3.43 -0.44
C TRP A 20 -3.89 -4.26 -1.65
N ALA A 21 -2.96 -5.10 -2.12
CA ALA A 21 -3.16 -5.98 -3.25
C ALA A 21 -4.25 -7.03 -2.99
N ILE A 22 -4.34 -7.54 -1.76
CA ILE A 22 -5.31 -8.58 -1.39
C ILE A 22 -6.64 -7.95 -0.96
N TRP A 23 -6.63 -6.89 -0.14
CA TRP A 23 -7.82 -6.28 0.45
C TRP A 23 -7.92 -4.77 0.16
N PRO A 24 -8.07 -4.35 -1.10
CA PRO A 24 -8.12 -2.93 -1.48
C PRO A 24 -9.30 -2.17 -0.85
N THR A 25 -10.46 -2.82 -0.71
CA THR A 25 -11.66 -2.24 -0.08
C THR A 25 -11.43 -1.93 1.39
N ARG A 26 -10.95 -2.91 2.18
CA ARG A 26 -10.62 -2.69 3.59
C ARG A 26 -9.53 -1.63 3.78
N MET A 27 -8.54 -1.59 2.91
CA MET A 27 -7.49 -0.56 2.99
C MET A 27 -8.04 0.83 2.72
N ARG A 28 -8.98 0.98 1.76
CA ARG A 28 -9.70 2.25 1.54
C ARG A 28 -10.41 2.71 2.80
N ASP A 29 -11.12 1.80 3.48
CA ASP A 29 -11.87 2.13 4.70
C ASP A 29 -10.92 2.49 5.85
N LEU A 30 -9.79 1.79 5.97
CA LEU A 30 -8.73 2.13 6.92
C LEU A 30 -8.11 3.51 6.61
N GLN A 31 -7.87 3.83 5.33
CA GLN A 31 -7.41 5.17 4.95
C GLN A 31 -8.44 6.23 5.32
N ALA A 32 -9.72 6.02 4.99
CA ALA A 32 -10.79 6.93 5.32
C ALA A 32 -10.86 7.18 6.83
N LYS A 33 -10.74 6.12 7.63
CA LYS A 33 -10.79 6.20 9.10
C LYS A 33 -9.56 6.86 9.71
N TYR A 34 -8.36 6.47 9.29
CA TYR A 34 -7.12 6.84 9.98
C TYR A 34 -6.36 7.98 9.31
N LEU A 35 -6.32 8.04 7.98
CA LEU A 35 -5.61 9.10 7.25
C LEU A 35 -6.48 10.33 7.05
N TYR A 36 -7.77 10.12 6.78
CA TYR A 36 -8.74 11.20 6.57
C TYR A 36 -9.60 11.51 7.79
N MET A 37 -9.30 10.93 8.96
CA MET A 37 -10.02 11.16 10.22
C MET A 37 -11.55 10.97 10.11
N GLY A 38 -11.99 10.06 9.24
CA GLY A 38 -13.42 9.82 8.96
C GLY A 38 -14.09 10.86 8.07
N MET A 39 -13.37 11.85 7.53
CA MET A 39 -13.93 12.88 6.64
C MET A 39 -14.07 12.42 5.18
N ALA A 40 -13.46 11.31 4.80
CA ALA A 40 -13.62 10.76 3.45
C ALA A 40 -14.88 9.89 3.38
N GLU A 41 -15.85 10.30 2.54
CA GLU A 41 -16.97 9.44 2.19
C GLU A 41 -16.47 8.22 1.43
N THR A 42 -16.67 7.04 2.02
CA THR A 42 -16.47 5.77 1.34
C THR A 42 -17.82 5.38 0.78
N ASN A 43 -18.06 5.66 -0.50
CA ASN A 43 -19.25 5.14 -1.17
C ASN A 43 -19.24 3.60 -1.07
N ASP A 44 -20.37 3.02 -0.68
CA ASP A 44 -20.51 1.58 -0.44
C ASP A 44 -20.23 0.74 -1.71
N GLU A 45 -20.49 1.28 -2.89
CA GLU A 45 -20.10 0.69 -4.16
C GLU A 45 -18.76 1.25 -4.65
N GLN A 46 -17.68 0.53 -4.35
CA GLN A 46 -16.40 0.75 -5.01
C GLN A 46 -16.47 0.18 -6.44
N SER A 47 -16.12 0.99 -7.44
CA SER A 47 -16.11 0.53 -8.82
C SER A 47 -15.07 -0.59 -9.02
N ALA A 48 -15.34 -1.53 -9.92
CA ALA A 48 -14.38 -2.58 -10.29
C ALA A 48 -13.02 -2.00 -10.72
N THR A 49 -13.03 -0.82 -11.36
CA THR A 49 -11.82 -0.08 -11.74
C THR A 49 -11.04 0.41 -10.52
N GLU A 50 -11.73 0.95 -9.51
CA GLU A 50 -11.10 1.44 -8.28
C GLU A 50 -10.48 0.29 -7.47
N VAL A 51 -11.16 -0.85 -7.41
CA VAL A 51 -10.62 -2.07 -6.80
C VAL A 51 -9.35 -2.50 -7.54
N LEU A 52 -9.38 -2.50 -8.88
CA LEU A 52 -8.22 -2.88 -9.69
C LEU A 52 -7.05 -1.93 -9.48
N ILE A 53 -7.29 -0.62 -9.45
CA ILE A 53 -6.26 0.39 -9.15
C ILE A 53 -5.66 0.14 -7.77
N GLY A 54 -6.49 -0.06 -6.73
CA GLY A 54 -6.00 -0.37 -5.39
C GLY A 54 -5.08 -1.59 -5.37
N ARG A 55 -5.41 -2.63 -6.16
CA ARG A 55 -4.55 -3.82 -6.29
C ARG A 55 -3.23 -3.51 -6.97
N ILE A 56 -3.26 -2.80 -8.09
CA ILE A 56 -2.05 -2.43 -8.85
C ILE A 56 -1.14 -1.55 -7.99
N THR A 57 -1.69 -0.54 -7.32
CA THR A 57 -0.93 0.32 -6.41
C THR A 57 -0.30 -0.49 -5.28
N GLY A 58 -1.03 -1.45 -4.71
CA GLY A 58 -0.48 -2.39 -3.72
C GLY A 58 0.70 -3.20 -4.23
N VAL A 59 0.57 -3.79 -5.42
CA VAL A 59 1.64 -4.57 -6.06
C VAL A 59 2.86 -3.71 -6.34
N VAL A 60 2.69 -2.49 -6.86
CA VAL A 60 3.79 -1.55 -7.13
C VAL A 60 4.48 -1.16 -5.83
N LEU A 61 3.73 -0.85 -4.77
CA LEU A 61 4.30 -0.52 -3.47
C LEU A 61 5.11 -1.68 -2.88
N ALA A 62 4.59 -2.90 -2.99
CA ALA A 62 5.31 -4.09 -2.54
C ALA A 62 6.61 -4.32 -3.33
N ALA A 63 6.57 -4.13 -4.65
CA ALA A 63 7.74 -4.23 -5.52
C ALA A 63 8.82 -3.19 -5.14
N LEU A 64 8.42 -1.94 -4.89
CA LEU A 64 9.34 -0.90 -4.40
C LEU A 64 9.94 -1.26 -3.04
N GLY A 65 9.15 -1.86 -2.14
CA GLY A 65 9.65 -2.36 -0.87
C GLY A 65 10.72 -3.45 -1.04
N VAL A 66 10.52 -4.38 -1.98
CA VAL A 66 11.54 -5.39 -2.33
C VAL A 66 12.83 -4.74 -2.85
N VAL A 67 12.72 -3.75 -3.74
CA VAL A 67 13.87 -3.00 -4.27
C VAL A 67 14.68 -2.34 -3.15
N LEU A 68 14.01 -1.73 -2.17
CA LEU A 68 14.66 -1.14 -0.99
C LEU A 68 15.34 -2.18 -0.10
N VAL A 69 14.67 -3.29 0.20
CA VAL A 69 15.26 -4.39 1.01
C VAL A 69 16.49 -4.98 0.33
N LEU A 70 16.49 -5.08 -1.01
CA LEU A 70 17.62 -5.57 -1.78
C LEU A 70 18.74 -4.54 -1.95
N GLY A 71 18.52 -3.28 -1.54
CA GLY A 71 19.49 -2.19 -1.73
C GLY A 71 19.76 -1.89 -3.20
N LEU A 72 18.73 -2.02 -4.05
CA LEU A 72 18.80 -1.76 -5.49
C LEU A 72 18.55 -0.29 -5.85
N VAL A 73 18.38 0.57 -4.83
CA VAL A 73 18.30 2.02 -4.97
C VAL A 73 19.75 2.57 -4.94
N PRO A 74 20.13 3.42 -5.92
CA PRO A 74 21.48 3.99 -6.00
C PRO A 74 21.81 4.93 -4.85
#